data_AF-A0A1Y1R2G9-F1
#
_entry.id   AF-A0A1Y1R2G9-F1
#
_cell.length_a   1.000
_cell.length_b   1.000
_cell.length_c   1.000
_cell.angle_alpha   90.00
_cell.angle_beta   90.00
_cell.angle_gamma   90.00
#
_symmetry.space_group_name_H-M   'P 1'
#
loop_
_entity.id
_entity.type
_entity.pdbx_description
1 polymer ?
#
loop_
_entity_poly.entity_id
_entity_poly.type
_entity_poly.pdbx_seq_one_letter_code
_entity_poly.pdbx_strand_id
1 'polypeptide(L)'
;MDVLISATNAFCKYLKIDLERLPSPDGKKVGTQSIRTTQDCIAWQVHAVKRYCTDGYLMWDVIAVEARSRYTMLFSNPGIEDLKGFIDRFLQCWAEQCVHMAIECGAVTETSTRDMFDQFLGTSMKLMFFKNTDLSVNGHVTDAEQWLLQAYDRYDIDIMNEEEAFGLGRQINQFRKKAKPYPGARNKESFLPMSRMVDDWLYRFAKGLSEWEYPETKSGDFPSPFLSRWMTPTKLSLSDNVVNLDEARRKKQRV
;
A
#
# COMPACT_ATOMS: atom_id res chain seq x y z
N MET A 1 -1.35 9.77 -13.04
CA MET A 1 -2.02 8.82 -12.13
C MET A 1 -2.55 9.60 -10.95
N ASP A 2 -3.71 9.23 -10.44
CA ASP A 2 -4.27 9.84 -9.22
C ASP A 2 -3.77 9.11 -7.97
N VAL A 3 -3.53 9.87 -6.90
CA VAL A 3 -3.21 9.32 -5.58
C VAL A 3 -4.21 9.89 -4.59
N LEU A 4 -5.08 9.04 -4.06
CA LEU A 4 -6.07 9.44 -3.06
C LEU A 4 -5.55 9.13 -1.66
N ILE A 5 -5.44 10.16 -0.82
CA ILE A 5 -5.09 10.03 0.59
C ILE A 5 -6.34 10.24 1.45
N SER A 6 -6.81 9.16 2.06
CA SER A 6 -7.87 9.13 3.07
C SER A 6 -7.27 9.37 4.45
N ALA A 7 -7.27 10.62 4.87
CA ALA A 7 -6.78 11.03 6.18
C ALA A 7 -7.82 10.79 7.26
N THR A 8 -7.50 9.92 8.22
CA THR A 8 -8.36 9.73 9.39
C THR A 8 -8.38 10.98 10.28
N ASN A 9 -9.39 11.08 11.16
CA ASN A 9 -9.47 12.19 12.11
C ASN A 9 -8.21 12.34 12.99
N ALA A 10 -7.55 11.23 13.34
CA ALA A 10 -6.32 11.26 14.13
C ALA A 10 -5.17 11.93 13.35
N PHE A 11 -5.04 11.59 12.06
CA PHE A 11 -4.05 12.22 11.19
C PHE A 11 -4.31 13.73 10.99
N CYS A 12 -5.56 14.12 10.75
CA CYS A 12 -5.91 15.54 10.65
C CYS A 12 -5.60 16.31 11.94
N LYS A 13 -5.83 15.70 13.12
CA LYS A 13 -5.48 16.29 14.42
C LYS A 13 -3.97 16.42 14.60
N TYR A 14 -3.20 15.41 14.18
CA TYR A 14 -1.74 15.42 14.23
C TYR A 14 -1.16 16.61 13.45
N LEU A 15 -1.56 16.77 12.19
CA LEU A 15 -1.10 17.88 11.34
C LEU A 15 -1.84 19.21 11.56
N LYS A 16 -2.83 19.24 12.46
CA LYS A 16 -3.68 20.42 12.73
C LYS A 16 -4.32 21.01 11.45
N ILE A 17 -4.71 20.14 10.52
CA ILE A 17 -5.36 20.51 9.26
C ILE A 17 -6.84 20.16 9.28
N ASP A 18 -7.67 20.95 8.58
CA ASP A 18 -9.05 20.60 8.29
C ASP A 18 -9.21 20.35 6.79
N LEU A 19 -9.35 19.07 6.45
CA LEU A 19 -9.54 18.62 5.08
C LEU A 19 -11.03 18.47 4.79
N GLU A 20 -11.42 18.69 3.54
CA GLU A 20 -12.76 18.38 3.07
C GLU A 20 -13.06 16.90 3.30
N ARG A 21 -14.30 16.62 3.71
CA ARG A 21 -14.74 15.24 3.91
C ARG A 21 -14.98 14.58 2.56
N LEU A 22 -14.58 13.31 2.43
CA LEU A 22 -14.87 12.56 1.21
C LEU A 22 -16.40 12.48 1.03
N PRO A 23 -16.95 12.98 -0.10
CA PRO A 23 -18.38 13.08 -0.30
C PRO A 23 -19.01 11.70 -0.38
N SER A 24 -20.26 11.59 0.07
CA SER A 24 -21.04 10.36 -0.08
C SER A 24 -22.00 10.46 -1.27
N PRO A 25 -22.08 9.46 -2.15
CA PRO A 25 -23.07 9.39 -3.22
C PRO A 25 -24.53 9.48 -2.74
N ASP A 26 -24.81 8.99 -1.53
CA ASP A 26 -26.16 8.96 -0.93
C ASP A 26 -26.37 9.99 0.19
N GLY A 27 -25.39 10.87 0.41
CA GLY A 27 -25.39 11.84 1.51
C GLY A 27 -25.20 11.25 2.92
N LYS A 28 -25.15 9.92 3.07
CA LYS A 28 -24.94 9.24 4.36
C LYS A 28 -23.46 8.87 4.53
N LYS A 29 -22.98 8.68 5.76
CA LYS A 29 -21.60 8.22 6.03
C LYS A 29 -20.51 9.13 5.41
N VAL A 30 -20.75 10.43 5.33
CA VAL A 30 -19.77 11.39 4.81
C VAL A 30 -18.48 11.34 5.65
N GLY A 31 -17.33 11.13 4.99
CA GLY A 31 -16.05 10.89 5.66
C GLY A 31 -15.88 9.49 6.26
N THR A 32 -16.71 8.51 5.90
CA THR A 32 -16.47 7.07 6.17
C THR A 32 -16.74 6.20 4.94
N GLN A 33 -16.43 6.74 3.76
CA GLN A 33 -16.60 6.08 2.48
C GLN A 33 -15.47 5.07 2.22
N SER A 34 -15.80 4.03 1.46
CA SER A 34 -14.79 3.08 1.00
C SER A 34 -13.93 3.69 -0.10
N ILE A 35 -12.61 3.52 0.04
CA ILE A 35 -11.62 3.93 -0.96
C ILE A 35 -11.18 2.72 -1.77
N ARG A 36 -10.69 2.96 -2.99
CA ARG A 36 -10.34 1.87 -3.91
C ARG A 36 -9.15 2.24 -4.78
N THR A 37 -8.21 1.31 -4.87
CA THR A 37 -7.17 1.34 -5.89
C THR A 37 -7.66 0.64 -7.16
N THR A 38 -7.42 1.31 -8.28
CA THR A 38 -7.79 0.92 -9.64
C THR A 38 -6.57 1.12 -10.53
N GLN A 39 -6.69 0.80 -11.82
CA GLN A 39 -5.59 0.99 -12.77
C GLN A 39 -5.10 2.45 -12.82
N ASP A 40 -5.96 3.44 -12.63
CA ASP A 40 -5.60 4.87 -12.79
C ASP A 40 -5.41 5.62 -11.46
N CYS A 41 -5.77 5.01 -10.33
CA CYS A 41 -5.73 5.63 -9.02
C CYS A 41 -5.23 4.65 -7.95
N ILE A 42 -4.29 5.10 -7.11
CA ILE A 42 -3.88 4.38 -5.89
C ILE A 42 -4.39 5.13 -4.67
N ALA A 43 -5.10 4.41 -3.81
CA ALA A 43 -5.70 4.96 -2.61
C ALA A 43 -5.04 4.44 -1.34
N TRP A 44 -4.71 5.34 -0.42
CA TRP A 44 -4.10 5.04 0.87
C TRP A 44 -4.96 5.60 2.00
N GLN A 45 -5.09 4.86 3.10
CA GLN A 45 -5.58 5.40 4.36
C GLN A 45 -4.40 5.74 5.27
N VAL A 46 -4.37 6.97 5.79
CA VAL A 46 -3.31 7.45 6.68
C VAL A 46 -3.86 7.73 8.07
N HIS A 47 -3.13 7.27 9.08
CA HIS A 47 -3.51 7.33 10.48
C HIS A 47 -2.32 7.78 11.32
N ALA A 48 -2.57 8.66 12.28
CA ALA A 48 -1.56 9.07 13.24
C ALA A 48 -1.82 8.39 14.58
N VAL A 49 -0.79 7.77 15.14
CA VAL A 49 -0.82 7.10 16.44
C VAL A 49 -0.14 8.02 17.45
N LYS A 50 -0.88 8.38 18.49
CA LYS A 50 -0.40 9.22 19.58
C LYS A 50 0.11 8.33 20.71
N ARG A 51 1.34 8.52 21.18
CA ARG A 51 1.91 7.77 22.32
C ARG A 51 2.77 8.65 23.21
N TYR A 52 3.02 8.21 24.42
CA TYR A 52 3.99 8.82 25.33
C TYR A 52 5.20 7.92 25.41
N CYS A 53 6.40 8.51 25.34
CA CYS A 53 7.65 7.80 25.58
C CYS A 53 7.88 7.58 27.08
N THR A 54 8.90 6.80 27.42
CA THR A 54 9.26 6.46 28.82
C THR A 54 9.46 7.71 29.69
N ASP A 55 10.07 8.75 29.13
CA ASP A 55 10.32 10.04 29.80
C ASP A 55 9.08 10.98 29.82
N GLY A 56 7.93 10.52 29.35
CA GLY A 56 6.67 11.27 29.35
C GLY A 56 6.51 12.29 28.21
N TYR A 57 7.48 12.39 27.29
CA TYR A 57 7.32 13.20 26.09
C TYR A 57 6.32 12.59 25.11
N LEU A 58 5.59 13.47 24.44
CA LEU A 58 4.60 13.06 23.47
C LEU A 58 5.25 12.77 22.12
N MET A 59 5.03 11.57 21.59
CA MET A 59 5.50 11.13 20.28
C MET A 59 4.32 10.77 19.37
N TRP A 60 4.55 10.87 18.07
CA TRP A 60 3.57 10.57 17.04
C TRP A 60 4.15 9.66 15.99
N ASP A 61 3.45 8.58 15.66
CA ASP A 61 3.80 7.76 14.51
C ASP A 61 2.72 7.91 13.44
N VAL A 62 3.06 7.62 12.19
CA VAL A 62 2.11 7.58 11.08
C VAL A 62 2.10 6.19 10.45
N ILE A 63 0.90 5.69 10.19
CA ILE A 63 0.64 4.42 9.50
C ILE A 63 -0.06 4.76 8.20
N ALA A 64 0.46 4.29 7.07
CA ALA A 64 -0.20 4.36 5.78
C ALA A 64 -0.54 2.95 5.29
N VAL A 65 -1.82 2.68 4.98
CA VAL A 65 -2.27 1.38 4.48
C VAL A 65 -2.92 1.55 3.11
N GLU A 66 -2.42 0.83 2.10
CA GLU A 66 -2.96 0.87 0.75
C GLU A 66 -4.28 0.07 0.66
N ALA A 67 -5.27 0.61 -0.05
CA ALA A 67 -6.65 0.14 -0.03
C ALA A 67 -6.89 -1.27 -0.60
N ARG A 68 -6.10 -1.72 -1.59
CA ARG A 68 -6.30 -3.00 -2.30
C ARG A 68 -5.43 -4.11 -1.74
N SER A 69 -4.13 -3.89 -1.69
CA SER A 69 -3.09 -4.77 -1.18
C SER A 69 -3.06 -4.83 0.33
N ARG A 70 -3.56 -3.80 1.02
CA ARG A 70 -3.43 -3.66 2.48
C ARG A 70 -1.96 -3.59 2.90
N TYR A 71 -1.08 -3.22 1.99
CA TYR A 71 0.32 -2.98 2.27
C TYR A 71 0.44 -1.81 3.24
N THR A 72 1.27 -1.99 4.26
CA THR A 72 1.43 -1.06 5.37
C THR A 72 2.82 -0.44 5.33
N MET A 73 2.89 0.89 5.29
CA MET A 73 4.11 1.66 5.56
C MET A 73 4.01 2.29 6.95
N LEU A 74 5.13 2.30 7.67
CA LEU A 74 5.25 2.84 9.00
C LEU A 74 6.23 4.02 8.99
N PHE A 75 5.90 5.05 9.75
CA PHE A 75 6.72 6.24 9.93
C PHE A 75 6.83 6.49 11.43
N SER A 76 7.96 6.15 12.03
CA SER A 76 8.20 6.38 13.46
C SER A 76 8.67 7.81 13.70
N ASN A 77 8.01 8.52 14.62
CA ASN A 77 8.28 9.91 14.97
C ASN A 77 8.76 10.80 13.80
N PRO A 78 7.98 10.92 12.71
CA PRO A 78 8.55 11.36 11.43
C PRO A 78 8.83 12.87 11.35
N GLY A 79 8.63 13.63 12.43
CA GLY A 79 8.90 15.07 12.46
C GLY A 79 8.07 15.88 11.46
N ILE A 80 6.91 15.37 11.05
CA ILE A 80 6.09 16.00 10.01
C ILE A 80 5.30 17.15 10.62
N GLU A 81 5.59 18.36 10.17
CA GLU A 81 4.95 19.58 10.67
C GLU A 81 3.69 19.97 9.89
N ASP A 82 3.65 19.67 8.58
CA ASP A 82 2.58 20.07 7.68
C ASP A 82 2.29 19.03 6.58
N LEU A 83 1.33 19.34 5.73
CA LEU A 83 0.93 18.45 4.64
C LEU A 83 2.02 18.28 3.57
N LYS A 84 2.84 19.31 3.34
CA LYS A 84 3.92 19.24 2.34
C LYS A 84 5.03 18.30 2.81
N GLY A 85 5.46 18.44 4.06
CA GLY A 85 6.42 17.54 4.69
C GLY A 85 5.93 16.09 4.70
N PHE A 86 4.63 15.88 4.92
CA PHE A 86 4.03 14.54 4.79
C PHE A 86 4.18 14.00 3.37
N ILE A 87 3.82 14.79 2.35
CA ILE A 87 3.87 14.37 0.94
C ILE A 87 5.30 14.00 0.55
N ASP A 88 6.27 14.85 0.88
CA ASP A 88 7.68 14.63 0.54
C ASP A 88 8.17 13.31 1.17
N ARG A 89 7.92 13.12 2.47
CA ARG A 89 8.32 11.91 3.19
C ARG A 89 7.58 10.66 2.72
N PHE A 90 6.30 10.77 2.43
CA PHE A 90 5.47 9.67 1.95
C PHE A 90 5.93 9.19 0.57
N LEU A 91 6.18 10.11 -0.37
CA LEU A 91 6.63 9.78 -1.71
C LEU A 91 8.04 9.19 -1.71
N GLN A 92 8.94 9.74 -0.89
CA GLN A 92 10.29 9.17 -0.72
C GLN A 92 10.21 7.72 -0.23
N CYS A 93 9.54 7.49 0.90
CA CYS A 93 9.39 6.17 1.48
C CYS A 93 8.72 5.19 0.51
N TRP A 94 7.69 5.64 -0.21
CA TRP A 94 7.04 4.82 -1.23
C TRP A 94 8.00 4.46 -2.38
N ALA A 95 8.77 5.41 -2.91
CA ALA A 95 9.75 5.14 -3.97
C ALA A 95 10.82 4.13 -3.52
N GLU A 96 11.36 4.32 -2.32
CA GLU A 96 12.38 3.44 -1.73
C GLU A 96 11.84 2.01 -1.55
N GLN A 97 10.66 1.86 -0.95
CA GLN A 97 10.06 0.53 -0.75
C GLN A 97 9.65 -0.12 -2.07
N CYS A 98 9.20 0.67 -3.04
CA CYS A 98 8.87 0.21 -4.39
C CYS A 98 10.06 -0.52 -5.04
N VAL A 99 11.22 0.14 -5.03
CA VAL A 99 12.46 -0.40 -5.61
C VAL A 99 13.01 -1.55 -4.77
N HIS A 100 13.12 -1.37 -3.44
CA HIS A 100 13.65 -2.41 -2.56
C HIS A 100 12.88 -3.72 -2.70
N MET A 101 11.55 -3.66 -2.70
CA MET A 101 10.74 -4.87 -2.76
C MET A 101 10.76 -5.54 -4.13
N ALA A 102 10.90 -4.77 -5.22
CA ALA A 102 11.01 -5.31 -6.57
C ALA A 102 12.32 -6.10 -6.76
N ILE A 103 13.42 -5.62 -6.17
CA ILE A 103 14.71 -6.31 -6.15
C ILE A 103 14.65 -7.53 -5.22
N GLU A 104 14.16 -7.34 -4.00
CA GLU A 104 14.09 -8.40 -2.99
C GLU A 104 13.28 -9.61 -3.47
N CYS A 105 12.19 -9.37 -4.21
CA CYS A 105 11.39 -10.45 -4.78
C CYS A 105 11.98 -11.02 -6.07
N GLY A 106 13.07 -10.46 -6.61
CA GLY A 106 13.72 -10.87 -7.85
C GLY A 106 12.91 -10.59 -9.11
N ALA A 107 12.00 -9.62 -9.08
CA ALA A 107 11.24 -9.22 -10.27
C ALA A 107 12.05 -8.28 -11.18
N VAL A 108 12.94 -7.47 -10.59
CA VAL A 108 13.91 -6.65 -11.31
C VAL A 108 15.30 -6.89 -10.73
N THR A 109 16.34 -6.58 -11.51
CA THR A 109 17.74 -6.68 -11.08
C THR A 109 18.20 -5.39 -10.41
N GLU A 110 19.29 -5.46 -9.63
CA GLU A 110 19.90 -4.27 -9.00
C GLU A 110 20.34 -3.23 -10.02
N THR A 111 20.70 -3.63 -11.24
CA THR A 111 21.05 -2.69 -12.32
C THR A 111 19.86 -1.86 -12.79
N SER A 112 18.64 -2.35 -12.62
CA SER A 112 17.39 -1.67 -13.01
C SER A 112 16.83 -0.73 -11.93
N THR A 113 17.50 -0.64 -10.77
CA THR A 113 17.12 0.22 -9.63
C THR A 113 16.91 1.66 -10.06
N ARG A 114 17.89 2.22 -10.79
CA ARG A 114 17.86 3.61 -11.24
C ARG A 114 16.70 3.87 -12.19
N ASP A 115 16.52 2.99 -13.18
CA ASP A 115 15.46 3.13 -14.17
C ASP A 115 14.06 3.07 -13.53
N MET A 116 13.87 2.17 -12.56
CA MET A 116 12.61 2.07 -11.82
C MET A 116 12.35 3.30 -10.94
N PHE A 117 13.39 3.82 -10.29
CA PHE A 117 13.30 5.05 -9.50
C PHE A 117 12.98 6.27 -10.38
N ASP A 118 13.66 6.40 -11.53
CA ASP A 118 13.43 7.46 -12.52
C ASP A 118 12.00 7.36 -13.10
N GLN A 119 11.47 6.16 -13.35
CA GLN A 119 10.08 5.95 -13.76
C GLN A 119 9.08 6.35 -12.66
N PHE A 120 9.37 6.06 -11.40
CA PHE A 120 8.54 6.50 -10.27
C PHE A 120 8.49 8.03 -10.20
N LEU A 121 9.66 8.69 -10.20
CA LEU A 121 9.77 10.16 -10.13
C LEU A 121 9.20 10.85 -11.38
N GLY A 122 9.36 10.24 -12.55
CA GLY A 122 8.82 10.75 -13.81
C GLY A 122 7.31 10.57 -13.95
N THR A 123 6.67 9.81 -13.06
CA THR A 123 5.22 9.63 -13.09
C THR A 123 4.53 10.88 -12.56
N SER A 124 3.70 11.52 -13.40
CA SER A 124 2.82 12.61 -12.94
C SER A 124 1.78 12.07 -11.97
N MET A 125 1.96 12.36 -10.68
CA MET A 125 1.05 11.99 -9.59
C MET A 125 0.22 13.19 -9.15
N LYS A 126 -1.10 13.07 -9.24
CA LYS A 126 -2.03 14.07 -8.70
C LYS A 126 -2.51 13.61 -7.33
N LEU A 127 -2.01 14.23 -6.27
CA LEU A 127 -2.41 13.92 -4.90
C LEU A 127 -3.72 14.62 -4.53
N MET A 128 -4.66 13.87 -3.97
CA MET A 128 -5.95 14.35 -3.47
C MET A 128 -6.11 13.93 -2.02
N PHE A 129 -6.43 14.87 -1.13
CA PHE A 129 -6.56 14.63 0.29
C PHE A 129 -8.00 14.80 0.74
N PHE A 130 -8.52 13.82 1.46
CA PHE A 130 -9.84 13.89 2.06
C PHE A 130 -9.81 13.41 3.50
N LYS A 131 -10.58 14.08 4.36
CA LYS A 131 -10.91 13.59 5.70
C LYS A 131 -11.86 12.42 5.57
N ASN A 132 -11.35 11.21 5.80
CA ASN A 132 -12.11 9.98 5.63
C ASN A 132 -11.52 8.80 6.42
N THR A 133 -12.40 7.92 6.92
CA THR A 133 -12.03 6.63 7.50
C THR A 133 -12.79 5.50 6.80
N ASP A 134 -12.12 4.78 5.90
CA ASP A 134 -12.64 3.55 5.31
C ASP A 134 -12.55 2.42 6.35
N LEU A 135 -13.71 2.00 6.86
CA LEU A 135 -13.80 0.95 7.87
C LEU A 135 -13.26 -0.40 7.39
N SER A 136 -13.26 -0.67 6.09
CA SER A 136 -12.67 -1.89 5.54
C SER A 136 -11.15 -1.88 5.68
N VAL A 137 -10.51 -0.72 5.58
CA VAL A 137 -9.05 -0.51 5.73
C VAL A 137 -8.66 -0.32 7.19
N ASN A 138 -9.54 0.32 7.96
CA ASN A 138 -9.28 0.66 9.36
C ASN A 138 -8.92 -0.55 10.23
N GLY A 139 -9.51 -1.73 9.98
CA GLY A 139 -9.11 -2.95 10.70
C GLY A 139 -7.62 -3.25 10.58
N HIS A 140 -7.04 -3.08 9.39
CA HIS A 140 -5.61 -3.30 9.18
C HIS A 140 -4.73 -2.16 9.68
N VAL A 141 -5.28 -0.94 9.81
CA VAL A 141 -4.60 0.16 10.50
C VAL A 141 -4.48 -0.18 11.98
N THR A 142 -5.58 -0.60 12.61
CA THR A 142 -5.59 -1.00 14.02
C THR A 142 -4.68 -2.19 14.27
N ASP A 143 -4.67 -3.20 13.39
CA ASP A 143 -3.72 -4.32 13.49
C ASP A 143 -2.26 -3.83 13.45
N ALA A 144 -1.92 -2.95 12.50
CA ALA A 144 -0.57 -2.39 12.37
C ALA A 144 -0.17 -1.53 13.58
N GLU A 145 -1.11 -0.77 14.16
CA GLU A 145 -0.90 -0.02 15.40
C GLU A 145 -0.57 -0.96 16.56
N GLN A 146 -1.24 -2.11 16.68
CA GLN A 146 -0.90 -3.08 17.72
C GLN A 146 0.51 -3.67 17.54
N TRP A 147 0.90 -4.01 16.30
CA TRP A 147 2.27 -4.44 16.00
C TRP A 147 3.31 -3.37 16.37
N LEU A 148 3.01 -2.12 16.04
CA LEU A 148 3.85 -0.97 16.35
C LEU A 148 4.05 -0.80 17.87
N LEU A 149 2.96 -0.80 18.63
CA LEU A 149 3.01 -0.66 20.09
C LEU A 149 3.73 -1.85 20.75
N GLN A 150 3.49 -3.07 20.28
CA GLN A 150 4.19 -4.26 20.77
C GLN A 150 5.68 -4.26 20.43
N ALA A 151 6.09 -3.66 19.31
CA ALA A 151 7.51 -3.55 18.97
C ALA A 151 8.22 -2.61 19.96
N TYR A 152 7.64 -1.45 20.26
CA TYR A 152 8.18 -0.54 21.27
C TYR A 152 8.33 -1.23 22.64
N ASP A 153 7.27 -1.90 23.12
CA ASP A 153 7.28 -2.61 24.40
C ASP A 153 8.30 -3.76 24.43
N ARG A 154 8.37 -4.57 23.35
CA ARG A 154 9.28 -5.72 23.28
C ARG A 154 10.75 -5.33 23.27
N TYR A 155 11.09 -4.29 22.53
CA TYR A 155 12.47 -3.86 22.36
C TYR A 155 12.90 -2.79 23.37
N ASP A 156 11.97 -2.33 24.22
CA ASP A 156 12.19 -1.26 25.20
C ASP A 156 12.78 0.00 24.54
N ILE A 157 12.19 0.40 23.41
CA ILE A 157 12.60 1.57 22.64
C ILE A 157 11.46 2.56 22.50
N ASP A 158 11.82 3.84 22.53
CA ASP A 158 10.86 4.93 22.38
C ASP A 158 10.73 5.42 20.95
N ILE A 159 11.66 5.13 20.05
CA ILE A 159 11.61 5.56 18.64
C ILE A 159 12.27 4.47 17.82
N MET A 160 11.71 4.17 16.66
CA MET A 160 12.37 3.35 15.65
C MET A 160 13.06 4.25 14.64
N ASN A 161 14.26 3.90 14.23
CA ASN A 161 14.87 4.49 13.04
C ASN A 161 14.13 4.01 11.76
N GLU A 162 14.52 4.56 10.61
CA GLU A 162 13.85 4.27 9.33
C GLU A 162 13.96 2.79 8.93
N GLU A 163 15.11 2.16 9.18
CA GLU A 163 15.36 0.75 8.86
C GLU A 163 14.53 -0.18 9.75
N GLU A 164 14.42 0.12 11.04
CA GLU A 164 13.60 -0.62 12.00
C GLU A 164 12.10 -0.52 11.65
N ALA A 165 11.62 0.69 11.34
CA ALA A 165 10.25 0.92 10.91
C ALA A 165 9.94 0.19 9.59
N PHE A 166 10.88 0.21 8.64
CA PHE A 166 10.78 -0.56 7.40
C PHE A 166 10.76 -2.07 7.66
N GLY A 167 11.65 -2.58 8.51
CA GLY A 167 11.73 -3.99 8.89
C GLY A 167 10.44 -4.50 9.55
N LEU A 168 9.85 -3.72 10.47
CA LEU A 168 8.56 -4.05 11.05
C LEU A 168 7.43 -4.00 10.01
N GLY A 169 7.41 -2.99 9.14
CA GLY A 169 6.48 -2.91 8.02
C GLY A 169 6.56 -4.14 7.11
N ARG A 170 7.79 -4.55 6.75
CA ARG A 170 8.07 -5.77 5.97
C ARG A 170 7.50 -7.01 6.65
N GLN A 171 7.70 -7.16 7.97
CA GLN A 171 7.13 -8.27 8.73
C GLN A 171 5.59 -8.26 8.71
N ILE A 172 4.96 -7.10 8.94
CA ILE A 172 3.49 -6.95 8.87
C ILE A 172 2.96 -7.35 7.48
N ASN A 173 3.68 -6.98 6.43
CA ASN A 173 3.29 -7.21 5.04
C ASN A 173 3.49 -8.66 4.55
N GLN A 174 4.14 -9.51 5.34
CA GLN A 174 4.29 -10.96 5.08
C GLN A 174 3.12 -11.79 5.61
N PHE A 175 2.24 -11.23 6.45
CA PHE A 175 1.06 -11.94 6.93
C PHE A 175 -0.08 -11.88 5.92
N ARG A 176 -0.70 -13.03 5.66
CA ARG A 176 -1.87 -13.09 4.77
C ARG A 176 -3.03 -12.29 5.34
N LYS A 177 -3.57 -11.38 4.53
CA LYS A 177 -4.76 -10.59 4.84
C LYS A 177 -5.97 -11.14 4.10
N LYS A 178 -7.17 -10.86 4.62
CA LYS A 178 -8.44 -11.28 4.02
C LYS A 178 -9.34 -10.08 3.76
N ALA A 179 -9.69 -9.85 2.50
CA ALA A 179 -10.61 -8.79 2.12
C ALA A 179 -11.58 -9.26 1.04
N LYS A 180 -12.64 -8.48 0.80
CA LYS A 180 -13.52 -8.73 -0.35
C LYS A 180 -12.80 -8.26 -1.62
N PRO A 181 -12.77 -9.06 -2.70
CA PRO A 181 -12.10 -8.68 -3.95
C PRO A 181 -12.77 -7.46 -4.63
N TYR A 182 -14.07 -7.28 -4.39
CA TYR A 182 -14.83 -6.13 -4.87
C TYR A 182 -16.03 -5.85 -3.94
N PRO A 183 -16.60 -4.63 -3.97
CA PRO A 183 -17.82 -4.31 -3.25
C PRO A 183 -18.96 -5.26 -3.60
N GLY A 184 -19.59 -5.86 -2.59
CA GLY A 184 -20.68 -6.83 -2.78
C GLY A 184 -20.23 -8.29 -2.95
N ALA A 185 -18.93 -8.58 -3.03
CA ALA A 185 -18.46 -9.97 -3.05
C ALA A 185 -18.96 -10.75 -1.82
N ARG A 186 -19.38 -12.00 -2.05
CA ARG A 186 -19.86 -12.90 -0.98
C ARG A 186 -18.71 -13.43 -0.12
N ASN A 187 -17.64 -13.86 -0.77
CA ASN A 187 -16.48 -14.46 -0.10
C ASN A 187 -15.32 -13.47 -0.02
N LYS A 188 -14.53 -13.61 1.04
CA LYS A 188 -13.23 -12.92 1.15
C LYS A 188 -12.17 -13.76 0.43
N GLU A 189 -11.26 -13.09 -0.25
CA GLU A 189 -10.03 -13.68 -0.75
C GLU A 189 -8.91 -13.53 0.29
N SER A 190 -7.94 -14.44 0.25
CA SER A 190 -6.73 -14.43 1.10
C SER A 190 -5.52 -14.13 0.24
N PHE A 191 -4.72 -13.14 0.62
CA PHE A 191 -3.57 -12.68 -0.18
C PHE A 191 -2.43 -12.20 0.71
N LEU A 192 -1.23 -12.15 0.14
CA LEU A 192 -0.06 -11.53 0.76
C LEU A 192 0.00 -10.06 0.34
N PRO A 193 -0.04 -9.10 1.28
CA PRO A 193 0.01 -7.67 0.98
C PRO A 193 1.22 -7.28 0.14
N MET A 194 2.39 -7.79 0.52
CA MET A 194 3.65 -7.56 -0.16
C MET A 194 3.60 -7.96 -1.64
N SER A 195 3.24 -9.21 -1.95
CA SER A 195 3.14 -9.68 -3.34
C SER A 195 2.15 -8.84 -4.15
N ARG A 196 0.96 -8.59 -3.59
CA ARG A 196 -0.08 -7.83 -4.30
C ARG A 196 0.31 -6.38 -4.59
N MET A 197 1.06 -5.75 -3.69
CA MET A 197 1.55 -4.38 -3.89
C MET A 197 2.69 -4.33 -4.89
N VAL A 198 3.63 -5.28 -4.83
CA VAL A 198 4.73 -5.38 -5.78
C VAL A 198 4.21 -5.57 -7.21
N ASP A 199 3.20 -6.41 -7.43
CA ASP A 199 2.57 -6.53 -8.75
C ASP A 199 2.01 -5.18 -9.27
N ASP A 200 1.44 -4.37 -8.38
CA ASP A 200 0.93 -3.02 -8.68
C ASP A 200 2.06 -2.07 -9.07
N TRP A 201 3.15 -2.10 -8.31
CA TRP A 201 4.32 -1.26 -8.53
C TRP A 201 5.04 -1.60 -9.83
N LEU A 202 5.29 -2.88 -10.08
CA LEU A 202 5.94 -3.35 -11.29
C LEU A 202 5.15 -2.94 -12.54
N TYR A 203 3.82 -3.11 -12.51
CA TYR A 203 2.93 -2.69 -13.58
C TYR A 203 3.01 -1.17 -13.87
N ARG A 204 3.12 -0.34 -12.82
CA ARG A 204 3.10 1.13 -12.96
C ARG A 204 4.45 1.75 -13.26
N PHE A 205 5.51 1.25 -12.62
CA PHE A 205 6.79 1.93 -12.47
C PHE A 205 7.98 1.13 -13.00
N ALA A 206 7.77 -0.06 -13.55
CA ALA A 206 8.84 -0.91 -14.08
C ALA A 206 8.61 -1.32 -15.54
N LYS A 207 8.12 -0.39 -16.37
CA LYS A 207 7.91 -0.65 -17.81
C LYS A 207 9.24 -0.89 -18.49
N GLY A 208 9.29 -1.90 -19.35
CA GLY A 208 10.51 -2.33 -20.05
C GLY A 208 11.56 -3.03 -19.16
N LEU A 209 11.29 -3.27 -17.87
CA LEU A 209 12.27 -3.86 -16.93
C LEU A 209 12.06 -5.35 -16.66
N SER A 210 10.98 -5.96 -17.17
CA SER A 210 10.74 -7.40 -17.01
C SER A 210 11.68 -8.23 -17.88
N GLU A 211 12.42 -9.14 -17.24
CA GLU A 211 13.19 -10.19 -17.94
C GLU A 211 12.31 -11.38 -18.35
N TRP A 212 11.06 -11.43 -17.87
CA TRP A 212 10.11 -12.51 -18.18
C TRP A 212 9.12 -12.07 -19.24
N GLU A 213 8.73 -13.02 -20.08
CA GLU A 213 7.63 -12.86 -21.01
C GLU A 213 6.32 -13.31 -20.36
N TYR A 214 5.28 -12.50 -20.53
CA TYR A 214 3.94 -12.82 -20.08
C TYR A 214 2.98 -12.85 -21.27
N PRO A 215 2.04 -13.80 -21.30
CA PRO A 215 0.99 -13.81 -22.32
C PRO A 215 0.25 -12.46 -22.36
N GLU A 216 -0.04 -11.99 -23.56
CA GLU A 216 -0.83 -10.77 -23.79
C GLU A 216 -0.24 -9.48 -23.18
N THR A 217 1.03 -9.52 -22.78
CA THR A 217 1.78 -8.36 -22.24
C THR A 217 2.94 -8.05 -23.17
N LYS A 218 3.22 -6.76 -23.38
CA LYS A 218 4.36 -6.34 -24.20
C LYS A 218 5.66 -6.86 -23.58
N SER A 219 6.58 -7.34 -24.42
CA SER A 219 7.91 -7.75 -23.96
C SER A 219 8.62 -6.62 -23.19
N GLY A 220 9.19 -6.96 -22.04
CA GLY A 220 9.76 -6.01 -21.09
C GLY A 220 8.76 -5.43 -20.08
N ASP A 221 7.44 -5.57 -20.28
CA ASP A 221 6.45 -5.03 -19.34
C ASP A 221 5.92 -6.10 -18.36
N PHE A 222 5.45 -5.66 -17.20
CA PHE A 222 4.73 -6.49 -16.24
C PHE A 222 3.22 -6.47 -16.50
N PRO A 223 2.50 -7.58 -16.29
CA PRO A 223 1.06 -7.66 -16.53
C PRO A 223 0.28 -6.76 -15.57
N SER A 224 -0.88 -6.28 -16.03
CA SER A 224 -1.79 -5.53 -15.15
C SER A 224 -2.36 -6.44 -14.05
N PRO A 225 -2.20 -6.09 -12.76
CA PRO A 225 -2.85 -6.83 -11.67
C PRO A 225 -4.32 -6.42 -11.48
N PHE A 226 -4.84 -5.54 -12.35
CA PHE A 226 -6.23 -5.13 -12.36
C PHE A 226 -6.98 -5.95 -13.40
N LEU A 227 -7.99 -6.70 -12.93
CA LEU A 227 -8.89 -7.44 -13.81
C LEU A 227 -9.54 -6.48 -14.82
N SER A 228 -9.39 -6.79 -16.10
CA SER A 228 -10.10 -6.13 -17.20
C SER A 228 -11.60 -6.14 -16.91
N ARG A 229 -12.18 -4.94 -16.83
CA ARG A 229 -13.61 -4.62 -16.68
C ARG A 229 -14.59 -5.74 -17.10
N TRP A 230 -15.43 -6.19 -16.16
CA TRP A 230 -16.72 -6.86 -16.38
C TRP A 230 -16.74 -8.12 -17.26
N MET A 231 -16.28 -9.26 -16.73
CA MET A 231 -16.99 -10.51 -17.07
C MET A 231 -18.21 -10.60 -16.14
N THR A 232 -19.40 -10.47 -16.72
CA THR A 232 -20.70 -10.80 -16.11
C THR A 232 -20.64 -12.16 -15.40
N PRO A 233 -21.48 -12.42 -14.37
CA PRO A 233 -21.58 -13.73 -13.74
C PRO A 233 -22.33 -14.69 -14.67
N THR A 234 -21.76 -15.02 -15.81
CA THR A 234 -22.16 -16.16 -16.62
C THR A 234 -21.15 -17.25 -16.31
N LYS A 235 -21.65 -18.35 -15.74
CA LYS A 235 -20.94 -19.61 -15.51
C LYS A 235 -19.89 -19.86 -16.61
N LEU A 236 -18.64 -19.57 -16.32
CA LEU A 236 -17.51 -20.10 -17.05
C LEU A 236 -16.57 -20.69 -16.02
N SER A 237 -16.67 -22.01 -15.89
CA SER A 237 -15.52 -22.83 -15.60
C SER A 237 -14.49 -22.57 -16.71
N LEU A 238 -13.64 -21.57 -16.52
CA LEU A 238 -12.44 -21.37 -17.29
C LEU A 238 -11.31 -21.08 -16.32
N SER A 239 -10.19 -21.73 -16.59
CA SER A 239 -8.99 -21.80 -15.78
C SER A 239 -8.49 -20.42 -15.35
N ASP A 240 -8.02 -20.37 -14.11
CA ASP A 240 -7.24 -19.26 -13.55
C ASP A 240 -6.06 -18.91 -14.47
N ASN A 241 -6.28 -17.98 -15.39
CA ASN A 241 -5.22 -17.35 -16.18
C ASN A 241 -4.65 -16.11 -15.46
N VAL A 242 -5.05 -15.88 -14.20
CA VAL A 242 -4.31 -15.00 -13.30
C VAL A 242 -3.08 -15.77 -12.85
N VAL A 243 -1.98 -15.63 -13.59
CA VAL A 243 -0.70 -16.19 -13.18
C VAL A 243 -0.26 -15.44 -11.93
N ASN A 244 -0.53 -16.04 -10.77
CA ASN A 244 0.12 -15.64 -9.54
C ASN A 244 1.63 -15.89 -9.72
N LEU A 245 2.46 -14.86 -9.55
CA LEU A 245 3.91 -14.99 -9.71
C LEU A 245 4.48 -16.07 -8.78
N ASP A 246 3.87 -16.32 -7.62
CA ASP A 246 4.23 -17.45 -6.74
C ASP A 246 3.95 -18.82 -7.38
N GLU A 247 2.89 -18.96 -8.17
CA GLU A 247 2.54 -20.20 -8.86
C GLU A 247 3.43 -20.45 -10.08
N ALA A 248 3.78 -19.40 -10.83
CA ALA A 248 4.75 -19.48 -11.91
C ALA A 248 6.13 -19.94 -11.38
N ARG A 249 6.57 -19.38 -10.25
CA ARG A 249 7.84 -19.75 -9.60
C ARG A 249 7.86 -21.20 -9.12
N ARG A 250 6.75 -21.70 -8.55
CA ARG A 250 6.63 -23.10 -8.09
C ARG A 250 6.66 -24.13 -9.22
N LYS A 251 6.16 -23.81 -10.41
CA LYS A 251 6.22 -24.72 -11.57
C LYS A 251 7.65 -24.99 -12.05
N LYS A 252 8.57 -24.04 -11.87
CA LYS A 252 9.95 -24.15 -12.38
C LYS A 252 10.91 -24.89 -11.44
N GLN A 253 10.59 -25.04 -10.15
CA GLN A 253 11.37 -25.86 -9.21
C GLN A 253 11.14 -27.37 -9.36
N ARG A 254 10.20 -27.79 -10.23
CA ARG A 254 9.85 -29.19 -10.48
C ARG A 254 10.28 -29.69 -11.87
N VAL A 255 11.10 -28.92 -12.58
CA VAL A 255 11.71 -29.30 -13.86
C VAL A 255 13.21 -29.43 -13.66
#